data_AF-A0A4V2KUL9-F1
#
_entry.id   AF-A0A4V2KUL9-F1
#
_cell.length_a   1.000
_cell.length_b   1.000
_cell.length_c   1.000
_cell.angle_alpha   90.00
_cell.angle_beta   90.00
_cell.angle_gamma   90.00
#
_symmetry.space_group_name_H-M   'P 1'
#
loop_
_entity.id
_entity.type
_entity.pdbx_description
1 polymer ?
#
loop_
_entity_poly.entity_id
_entity_poly.type
_entity_poly.pdbx_seq_one_letter_code
_entity_poly.pdbx_strand_id
1 'polypeptide(L)' 'MYYYEPLLLTPGPTPVPDEITHALNLSMIGHRSSDFEAVAEEAFNHLKPMFGTKNKVMILTSSGTSVLEASMLNIV' A
#
# COMPACT_ATOMS: atom_id res chain seq x y z
N MET A 1 -20.76 -21.50 -2.97
CA MET A 1 -21.17 -20.16 -2.49
C MET A 1 -20.80 -19.20 -3.60
N TYR A 2 -21.78 -18.67 -4.34
CA TYR A 2 -21.49 -17.66 -5.36
C TYR A 2 -21.27 -16.33 -4.64
N TYR A 3 -20.06 -15.80 -4.71
CA TYR A 3 -19.78 -14.45 -4.24
C TYR A 3 -20.39 -13.47 -5.24
N TYR A 4 -21.32 -12.64 -4.77
CA TYR A 4 -21.78 -11.48 -5.53
C TYR A 4 -20.70 -10.41 -5.40
N GLU A 5 -20.04 -10.07 -6.50
CA GLU A 5 -19.15 -8.90 -6.55
C GLU A 5 -19.98 -7.65 -6.83
N PRO A 6 -20.19 -6.77 -5.84
CA PRO A 6 -20.88 -5.52 -6.08
C PRO A 6 -20.04 -4.65 -7.03
N LEU A 7 -20.68 -4.12 -8.07
CA LEU A 7 -20.07 -3.07 -8.91
C LEU A 7 -19.87 -1.82 -8.04
N LEU A 8 -18.67 -1.64 -7.49
CA LEU A 8 -18.31 -0.47 -6.68
C LEU A 8 -17.95 0.70 -7.60
N LEU A 9 -18.77 1.75 -7.56
CA LEU A 9 -18.57 3.00 -8.32
C LEU A 9 -18.25 4.21 -7.43
N THR A 10 -17.92 3.98 -6.16
CA THR A 10 -17.47 5.01 -5.22
C THR A 10 -16.00 5.38 -5.47
N PRO A 11 -15.56 6.61 -5.18
CA PRO A 11 -14.16 7.05 -5.36
C PRO A 11 -13.22 6.51 -4.26
N GLY A 12 -13.53 5.34 -3.70
CA GLY A 12 -12.85 4.76 -2.54
C GLY A 12 -13.85 4.20 -1.51
N PRO A 13 -13.75 2.91 -1.13
CA PRO A 13 -12.93 1.87 -1.77
C PRO A 13 -13.40 1.58 -3.22
N THR A 14 -12.54 0.93 -4.01
CA THR A 14 -12.79 0.55 -5.40
C THR A 14 -12.63 -0.97 -5.58
N PRO A 15 -13.17 -1.57 -6.67
CA PRO A 15 -12.92 -2.98 -6.97
C PRO A 15 -11.41 -3.26 -7.04
N VAL A 16 -10.99 -4.37 -6.43
CA VAL A 16 -9.58 -4.78 -6.36
C VAL A 16 -9.33 -5.88 -7.42
N PRO A 17 -8.31 -5.77 -8.27
CA PRO A 17 -7.97 -6.83 -9.22
C PRO A 17 -7.68 -8.19 -8.55
N ASP A 18 -8.08 -9.29 -9.20
CA ASP A 18 -7.93 -10.66 -8.66
C ASP A 18 -6.50 -11.01 -8.25
N GLU A 19 -5.50 -10.53 -8.99
CA GLU A 19 -4.08 -10.74 -8.69
C GLU A 19 -3.70 -10.19 -7.30
N ILE A 20 -4.21 -9.01 -6.94
CA ILE A 20 -3.97 -8.40 -5.63
C ILE A 20 -4.71 -9.17 -4.55
N THR A 21 -5.96 -9.58 -4.80
CA THR A 21 -6.72 -10.43 -3.88
C THR A 21 -6.03 -11.77 -3.64
N HIS A 22 -5.41 -12.36 -4.66
CA HIS A 22 -4.62 -13.57 -4.52
C HIS A 22 -3.36 -13.33 -3.65
N ALA A 23 -2.62 -12.25 -3.90
CA ALA A 23 -1.45 -11.88 -3.10
C ALA A 23 -1.79 -11.66 -1.62
N LEU A 24 -2.93 -11.05 -1.32
CA LEU A 24 -3.41 -10.84 0.06
C LEU A 24 -3.79 -12.15 0.78
N ASN A 25 -4.09 -13.22 0.03
CA ASN A 25 -4.40 -14.55 0.59
C ASN A 25 -3.15 -15.42 0.84
N LEU A 26 -1.95 -14.94 0.50
CA LEU A 26 -0.71 -15.65 0.78
C LEU A 26 -0.46 -15.72 2.30
N SER A 27 0.34 -16.69 2.73
CA SER A 27 0.72 -16.81 4.14
C SER A 27 1.51 -15.57 4.60
N MET A 28 1.22 -15.09 5.81
CA MET A 28 1.93 -13.94 6.36
C MET A 28 3.43 -14.20 6.49
N ILE A 29 4.22 -13.20 6.12
CA ILE A 29 5.67 -13.17 6.35
C ILE A 29 5.99 -12.40 7.63
N GLY A 30 7.08 -12.77 8.29
CA GLY A 30 7.53 -12.08 9.51
C GLY A 30 8.08 -10.69 9.19
N HIS A 31 7.65 -9.65 9.90
CA HIS A 31 8.07 -8.26 9.67
C HIS A 31 9.57 -7.97 9.88
N ARG A 32 10.34 -8.92 10.40
CA ARG A 32 11.81 -8.85 10.56
C ARG A 32 12.55 -9.90 9.73
N SER A 33 11.86 -10.54 8.79
CA SER A 33 12.45 -11.55 7.91
C SER A 33 13.07 -10.88 6.68
N SER A 34 14.04 -11.54 6.06
CA SER A 34 14.61 -11.12 4.77
C SER A 34 13.55 -11.05 3.66
N ASP A 35 12.54 -11.92 3.72
CA ASP A 35 11.45 -11.94 2.75
C ASP A 35 10.63 -10.64 2.82
N PHE A 36 10.38 -10.12 4.02
CA PHE A 36 9.71 -8.83 4.19
C PHE A 36 10.59 -7.66 3.74
N GLU A 37 11.89 -7.70 4.05
CA GLU A 37 12.84 -6.66 3.61
C GLU A 37 12.85 -6.52 2.08
N ALA A 38 12.86 -7.64 1.36
CA ALA A 38 12.84 -7.65 -0.10
C ALA A 38 11.57 -7.01 -0.67
N VAL A 39 10.38 -7.41 -0.18
CA VAL A 39 9.10 -6.83 -0.63
C VAL A 39 8.97 -5.36 -0.26
N ALA A 40 9.44 -4.97 0.93
CA ALA A 40 9.43 -3.58 1.37
C ALA A 40 10.32 -2.72 0.48
N GLU A 41 11.55 -3.16 0.19
CA GLU A 41 12.48 -2.45 -0.70
C GLU A 41 11.88 -2.24 -2.10
N GLU A 42 11.28 -3.28 -2.66
CA GLU A 42 10.58 -3.22 -3.95
C GLU A 42 9.45 -2.17 -3.91
N ALA A 43 8.60 -2.20 -2.88
CA ALA A 43 7.51 -1.24 -2.72
C ALA A 43 8.02 0.21 -2.61
N PHE A 44 9.05 0.47 -1.79
CA PHE A 44 9.64 1.80 -1.65
C PHE A 44 10.24 2.33 -2.95
N ASN A 45 10.83 1.46 -3.78
CA ASN A 45 11.43 1.86 -5.04
C ASN A 45 10.37 2.11 -6.13
N HIS A 46 9.32 1.30 -6.21
CA HIS A 46 8.24 1.48 -7.18
C HIS A 46 7.37 2.72 -6.91
N LEU A 47 7.30 3.21 -5.67
CA LEU A 47 6.57 4.44 -5.36
C LEU A 47 7.28 5.72 -5.87
N LYS A 48 8.61 5.73 -5.94
CA LYS A 48 9.39 6.91 -6.40
C LYS A 48 8.94 7.45 -7.78
N PRO A 49 8.85 6.63 -8.84
CA PRO A 49 8.38 7.10 -10.14
C PRO A 49 6.91 7.52 -10.12
N MET A 50 6.05 6.92 -9.30
CA MET A 50 4.65 7.34 -9.17
C MET A 50 4.51 8.75 -8.60
N PHE A 51 5.37 9.13 -7.66
CA PHE A 51 5.44 10.49 -7.13
C PHE A 51 6.35 11.43 -7.94
N GLY A 52 7.01 10.94 -9.00
CA GLY A 52 7.92 11.74 -9.82
C GLY A 52 9.16 12.24 -9.08
N THR A 53 9.65 11.50 -8.08
CA THR A 53 10.74 11.95 -7.19
C THR A 53 11.96 11.03 -7.20
N LYS A 54 13.14 11.60 -6.92
CA LYS A 54 14.38 10.85 -6.62
C LYS A 54 14.62 10.65 -5.12
N ASN A 55 13.83 11.33 -4.28
CA ASN A 55 13.95 11.25 -2.83
C ASN A 55 13.33 9.96 -2.29
N LYS A 56 13.59 9.66 -1.01
CA LYS A 56 12.92 8.55 -0.31
C LYS A 56 11.42 8.83 -0.21
N VAL A 57 10.61 7.83 -0.51
CA VAL A 57 9.17 7.83 -0.24
C VAL A 57 8.94 6.96 1.00
N MET A 58 8.05 7.38 1.90
CA MET A 58 7.73 6.64 3.12
C MET A 58 6.35 5.98 3.01
N ILE A 59 6.21 4.79 3.58
CA ILE A 59 4.96 4.04 3.68
C ILE A 59 4.58 4.06 5.16
N LEU A 60 3.37 4.52 5.46
CA LEU A 60 2.82 4.53 6.81
C LEU A 60 1.65 3.55 6.83
N THR A 61 1.60 2.69 7.86
CA THR A 61 0.49 1.73 8.08
C THR A 61 -0.71 2.45 8.70
N SER A 62 -1.26 3.42 7.97
CA SER A 62 -2.36 4.30 8.39
C SER A 62 -3.15 4.78 7.18
N SER A 63 -4.23 5.56 7.39
CA SER A 63 -4.93 6.23 6.29
C SER A 63 -4.16 7.45 5.78
N GLY A 64 -4.60 8.00 4.64
CA GLY A 64 -4.04 9.24 4.09
C GLY A 64 -4.18 10.45 5.02
N THR A 65 -5.20 10.49 5.87
CA THR A 65 -5.39 11.57 6.85
C THR A 65 -4.25 11.61 7.88
N SER A 66 -3.80 10.46 8.37
CA SER A 66 -2.67 10.39 9.31
C SER A 66 -1.35 10.81 8.65
N VAL A 67 -1.18 10.54 7.35
CA VAL A 67 -0.01 11.00 6.59
C VAL A 67 -0.01 12.53 6.45
N LEU A 68 -1.18 13.13 6.21
CA LEU A 68 -1.33 14.59 6.17
C LEU A 68 -0.94 15.22 7.51
N GLU A 69 -1.47 14.68 8.62
CA GLU A 69 -1.15 15.15 9.98
C GLU A 69 0.35 15.02 10.29
N ALA A 70 0.94 13.85 10.02
CA ALA A 70 2.37 13.61 10.24
C ALA A 70 3.23 14.59 9.43
N SER A 71 2.84 14.92 8.20
CA SER A 71 3.56 15.88 7.35
C SER A 71 3.51 17.30 7.95
N MET A 72 2.34 17.73 8.44
CA MET A 72 2.17 19.04 9.07
C MET A 72 2.99 19.19 10.35
N LEU A 73 3.09 18.14 11.17
CA LEU A 73 3.80 18.19 12.45
C LEU A 73 5.34 18.11 12.32
N ASN A 74 5.87 17.56 11.23
CA ASN A 74 7.30 17.23 11.11
C ASN A 74 8.06 18.00 10.03
N ILE A 75 7.37 18.65 9.08
CA ILE A 75 8.01 19.29 7.91
C ILE A 75 7.77 20.81 7.87
N VAL A 76 6.66 21.28 8.44
CA VAL A 76 6.30 22.71 8.51
C VAL A 76 6.93 23.36 9.74
#